data_AF-A0A837I263-F1
#
_entry.id   AF-A0A837I263-F1
#
_cell.length_a   1.000
_cell.length_b   1.000
_cell.length_c   1.000
_cell.angle_alpha   90.00
_cell.angle_beta   90.00
_cell.angle_gamma   90.00
#
_symmetry.space_group_name_H-M   'P 1'
#
loop_
_entity.id
_entity.type
_entity.pdbx_description
1 polymer ?
#
loop_
_entity_poly.entity_id
_entity_poly.type
_entity_poly.pdbx_seq_one_letter_code
_entity_poly.pdbx_strand_id
1 'polypeptide(L)'
;MLRPAFAVAEKHLTDYGGVRKEDVLLKELAELLCLKEKNSDNLINFLLALGGEKFQYFKETPKWRASWALSNASYKEAINLVNALEKIIIEKKFPISRDVLLKNALSLNNGMNDKILDSHIELCRSISQNPFGEWGAISSPEISPRGVKDKAYLIFKKEKKPLHFTQVASLINQVGFWDRKAHSQTVHNELIKDSRFVLIGRGTYALADWGYEPGTVRDVLVSALKNAKMGMTKNELIETIKAKRLVKENTILLNLQNKKFFKKENERFTLQ
;
A
#
# COMPACT_ATOMS: atom_id res chain seq x y z
N MET A 1 47.98 3.84 6.19
CA MET A 1 47.16 2.73 6.70
C MET A 1 45.69 2.79 6.27
N LEU A 2 45.09 3.96 6.00
CA LEU A 2 43.64 4.05 5.64
C LEU A 2 43.28 3.71 4.19
N ARG A 3 44.27 3.62 3.28
CA ARG A 3 44.05 3.34 1.84
C ARG A 3 43.18 2.09 1.56
N PRO A 4 43.36 0.94 2.25
CA PRO A 4 42.49 -0.22 2.06
C PRO A 4 41.04 0.06 2.43
N ALA A 5 40.80 0.79 3.53
CA ALA A 5 39.45 1.14 3.97
C ALA A 5 38.75 2.10 2.99
N PHE A 6 39.49 3.07 2.43
CA PHE A 6 38.97 3.92 1.36
C PHE A 6 38.62 3.12 0.10
N ALA A 7 39.46 2.15 -0.29
CA ALA A 7 39.17 1.30 -1.44
C ALA A 7 37.91 0.45 -1.24
N VAL A 8 37.65 -0.03 -0.02
CA VAL A 8 36.40 -0.74 0.32
C VAL A 8 35.20 0.19 0.17
N ALA A 9 35.24 1.39 0.75
CA ALA A 9 34.15 2.35 0.64
C ALA A 9 33.90 2.82 -0.80
N GLU A 10 34.97 3.08 -1.56
CA GLU A 10 34.91 3.50 -2.96
C GLU A 10 34.31 2.41 -3.85
N LYS A 11 34.76 1.15 -3.68
CA LYS A 11 34.19 0.00 -4.38
C LYS A 11 32.71 -0.18 -4.04
N HIS A 12 32.38 -0.14 -2.75
CA HIS A 12 30.99 -0.32 -2.29
C HIS A 12 30.09 0.77 -2.87
N LEU A 13 30.47 2.04 -2.80
CA LEU A 13 29.69 3.11 -3.44
C LEU A 13 29.56 2.90 -4.96
N THR A 14 30.62 2.47 -5.64
CA THR A 14 30.60 2.18 -7.08
C THR A 14 29.56 1.10 -7.43
N ASP A 15 29.50 0.03 -6.64
CA ASP A 15 28.55 -1.07 -6.82
C ASP A 15 27.07 -0.62 -6.70
N TYR A 16 26.83 0.51 -6.03
CA TYR A 16 25.50 1.12 -5.82
C TYR A 16 25.30 2.40 -6.65
N GLY A 17 26.09 2.60 -7.72
CA GLY A 17 25.93 3.71 -8.65
C GLY A 17 26.52 5.03 -8.17
N GLY A 18 27.48 4.97 -7.26
CA GLY A 18 28.27 6.11 -6.79
C GLY A 18 27.56 7.01 -5.78
N VAL A 19 26.41 6.61 -5.25
CA VAL A 19 25.71 7.28 -4.15
C VAL A 19 25.08 6.23 -3.25
N ARG A 20 24.99 6.50 -1.94
CA ARG A 20 24.24 5.67 -0.99
C ARG A 20 23.73 6.53 0.17
N LYS A 21 22.53 6.23 0.65
CA LYS A 21 21.92 6.86 1.82
C LYS A 21 22.81 6.65 3.06
N GLU A 22 23.02 7.69 3.86
CA GLU A 22 24.00 7.70 4.95
C GLU A 22 23.80 6.56 5.95
N ASP A 23 22.62 6.46 6.57
CA ASP A 23 22.32 5.45 7.60
C ASP A 23 22.47 4.00 7.11
N VAL A 24 22.27 3.76 5.81
CA VAL A 24 22.45 2.44 5.19
C VAL A 24 23.92 2.19 4.87
N LEU A 25 24.60 3.18 4.28
CA LEU A 25 26.02 3.07 3.97
C LEU A 25 26.85 2.82 5.23
N LEU A 26 26.57 3.52 6.33
CA LEU A 26 27.31 3.35 7.59
C LEU A 26 27.16 1.93 8.14
N LYS A 27 25.96 1.35 8.08
CA LYS A 27 25.73 -0.05 8.50
C LYS A 27 26.45 -1.05 7.58
N GLU A 28 26.30 -0.89 6.27
CA GLU A 28 26.95 -1.75 5.28
C GLU A 28 28.49 -1.71 5.41
N LEU A 29 29.07 -0.51 5.59
CA LEU A 29 30.52 -0.37 5.80
C LEU A 29 30.98 -0.89 7.16
N ALA A 30 30.18 -0.78 8.21
CA ALA A 30 30.50 -1.36 9.51
C ALA A 30 30.66 -2.88 9.41
N GLU A 31 29.74 -3.53 8.69
CA GLU A 31 29.79 -4.96 8.41
C GLU A 31 31.00 -5.34 7.54
N LEU A 32 31.21 -4.63 6.42
CA LEU A 32 32.31 -4.91 5.49
C LEU A 32 33.70 -4.71 6.10
N LEU A 33 33.84 -3.73 7.01
CA LEU A 33 35.08 -3.45 7.72
C LEU A 33 35.20 -4.25 9.03
N CYS A 34 34.23 -5.12 9.32
CA CYS A 34 34.20 -5.96 10.53
C CYS A 34 34.33 -5.16 11.84
N LEU A 35 33.73 -3.96 11.88
CA LEU A 35 33.73 -3.08 13.05
C LEU A 35 32.76 -3.63 14.09
N LYS A 36 33.23 -3.79 15.33
CA LYS A 36 32.45 -4.34 16.46
C LYS A 36 32.14 -3.30 17.53
N GLU A 37 32.64 -2.08 17.35
CA GLU A 37 32.53 -0.98 18.29
C GLU A 37 31.11 -0.42 18.31
N LYS A 38 30.63 -0.02 19.50
CA LYS A 38 29.32 0.64 19.66
C LYS A 38 29.16 1.94 18.87
N ASN A 39 30.27 2.56 18.45
CA ASN A 39 30.30 3.85 17.73
C ASN A 39 30.86 3.71 16.31
N SER A 40 30.63 2.56 15.65
CA SER A 40 31.06 2.30 14.28
C SER A 40 30.68 3.42 13.31
N ASP A 41 29.49 4.00 13.47
CA ASP A 41 28.96 5.06 12.59
C ASP A 41 29.85 6.31 12.61
N ASN A 42 30.30 6.75 13.79
CA ASN A 42 31.20 7.91 13.92
C ASN A 42 32.59 7.62 13.33
N LEU A 43 33.09 6.40 13.51
CA LEU A 43 34.37 5.99 12.94
C LEU A 43 34.32 5.99 11.40
N ILE A 44 33.23 5.50 10.82
CA ILE A 44 33.04 5.46 9.37
C ILE A 44 32.80 6.87 8.83
N ASN A 45 31.99 7.70 9.49
CA ASN A 45 31.83 9.10 9.11
C ASN A 45 33.16 9.86 9.13
N PHE A 46 33.98 9.63 10.15
CA PHE A 46 35.33 10.19 10.21
C PHE A 46 36.21 9.65 9.07
N LEU A 47 36.18 8.35 8.78
CA LEU A 47 36.88 7.74 7.64
C LEU A 47 36.48 8.41 6.32
N LEU A 48 35.17 8.52 6.05
CA LEU A 48 34.66 9.14 4.81
C LEU A 48 35.08 10.62 4.72
N ALA A 49 35.01 11.36 5.83
CA ALA A 49 35.47 12.75 5.87
C ALA A 49 36.98 12.89 5.57
N LEU A 50 37.82 11.95 6.03
CA LEU A 50 39.25 11.92 5.72
C LEU A 50 39.56 11.57 4.25
N GLY A 51 38.60 10.97 3.52
CA GLY A 51 38.77 10.67 2.10
C GLY A 51 38.77 11.91 1.19
N GLY A 52 38.48 13.10 1.74
CA GLY A 52 38.56 14.37 1.02
C GLY A 52 37.62 14.40 -0.18
N GLU A 53 38.13 14.81 -1.35
CA GLU A 53 37.32 14.97 -2.57
C GLU A 53 36.69 13.68 -3.10
N LYS A 54 37.17 12.50 -2.65
CA LYS A 54 36.65 11.19 -3.06
C LYS A 54 35.25 10.88 -2.52
N PHE A 55 34.90 11.42 -1.36
CA PHE A 55 33.61 11.16 -0.71
C PHE A 55 32.95 12.49 -0.38
N GLN A 56 31.84 12.75 -1.05
CA GLN A 56 31.09 13.99 -0.92
C GLN A 56 29.83 13.73 -0.11
N TYR A 57 29.69 14.48 0.99
CA TYR A 57 28.52 14.40 1.85
C TYR A 57 27.43 15.36 1.38
N PHE A 58 26.23 14.84 1.19
CA PHE A 58 25.02 15.59 0.86
C PHE A 58 24.08 15.57 2.05
N LYS A 59 23.85 16.76 2.62
CA LYS A 59 23.00 16.93 3.80
C LYS A 59 21.54 16.61 3.48
N GLU A 60 20.83 16.17 4.51
CA GLU A 60 19.39 15.96 4.45
C GLU A 60 18.63 17.24 4.06
N THR A 61 17.60 17.06 3.25
CA THR A 61 16.64 18.10 2.84
C THR A 61 15.20 17.58 3.05
N PRO A 62 14.16 18.43 2.93
CA PRO A 62 12.78 17.96 3.04
C PRO A 62 12.42 16.82 2.08
N LYS A 63 13.02 16.79 0.88
CA LYS A 63 12.76 15.79 -0.16
C LYS A 63 13.76 14.63 -0.14
N TRP A 64 15.03 14.92 0.12
CA TRP A 64 16.14 13.97 -0.02
C TRP A 64 16.76 13.64 1.33
N ARG A 65 17.04 12.37 1.56
CA ARG A 65 17.77 11.89 2.74
C ARG A 65 19.26 12.22 2.64
N ALA A 66 19.92 12.33 3.79
CA ALA A 66 21.37 12.47 3.83
C ALA A 66 22.06 11.30 3.13
N SER A 67 23.13 11.57 2.41
CA SER A 67 23.82 10.57 1.60
C SER A 67 25.29 10.91 1.39
N TRP A 68 26.06 9.89 1.06
CA TRP A 68 27.42 10.02 0.58
C TRP A 68 27.47 9.63 -0.89
N ALA A 69 28.28 10.35 -1.67
CA ALA A 69 28.50 10.05 -3.08
C ALA A 69 29.99 10.15 -3.46
N LEU A 70 30.39 9.47 -4.52
CA LEU A 70 31.73 9.57 -5.10
C LEU A 70 31.97 10.90 -5.80
N SER A 71 30.89 11.54 -6.28
CA SER A 71 30.97 12.84 -6.93
C SER A 71 29.61 13.55 -6.94
N ASN A 72 29.66 14.87 -7.13
CA ASN A 72 28.47 15.70 -7.38
C ASN A 72 27.73 15.29 -8.65
N ALA A 73 28.43 14.72 -9.64
CA ALA A 73 27.81 14.21 -10.86
C ALA A 73 26.94 12.98 -10.56
N SER A 74 27.48 12.00 -9.81
CA SER A 74 26.76 10.79 -9.41
C SER A 74 25.51 11.11 -8.58
N TYR A 75 25.63 12.05 -7.64
CA TYR A 75 24.48 12.50 -6.84
C TYR A 75 23.39 13.17 -7.71
N LYS A 76 23.78 14.04 -8.65
CA LYS A 76 22.83 14.70 -9.56
C LYS A 76 22.15 13.71 -10.50
N GLU A 77 22.88 12.74 -11.03
CA GLU A 77 22.33 11.67 -11.86
C GLU A 77 21.25 10.88 -11.11
N ALA A 78 21.56 10.46 -9.87
CA ALA A 78 20.61 9.75 -9.02
C ALA A 78 19.34 10.57 -8.76
N ILE A 79 19.48 11.83 -8.37
CA ILE A 79 18.34 12.73 -8.13
C ILE A 79 17.49 12.93 -9.39
N ASN A 80 18.12 13.16 -10.54
CA ASN A 80 17.41 13.39 -11.79
C ASN A 80 16.59 12.16 -12.20
N LEU A 81 17.20 10.97 -12.07
CA LEU A 81 16.50 9.72 -12.35
C LEU A 81 15.33 9.51 -11.40
N VAL A 82 15.52 9.72 -10.09
CA VAL A 82 14.47 9.50 -9.10
C VAL A 82 13.35 10.53 -9.24
N ASN A 83 13.64 11.78 -9.62
CA ASN A 83 12.63 12.77 -9.97
C ASN A 83 11.79 12.34 -11.18
N ALA A 84 12.41 11.74 -12.20
CA ALA A 84 11.70 11.22 -13.37
C ALA A 84 10.81 10.01 -13.00
N LEU A 85 11.34 9.08 -12.20
CA LEU A 85 10.57 7.94 -11.68
C LEU A 85 9.40 8.39 -10.81
N GLU A 86 9.61 9.35 -9.92
CA GLU A 86 8.56 9.93 -9.08
C GLU A 86 7.41 10.48 -9.92
N LYS A 87 7.70 11.22 -10.99
CA LYS A 87 6.67 11.71 -11.92
C LYS A 87 5.85 10.58 -12.51
N ILE A 88 6.52 9.54 -13.04
CA ILE A 88 5.86 8.36 -13.62
C ILE A 88 4.97 7.65 -12.58
N ILE A 89 5.46 7.52 -11.35
CA ILE A 89 4.73 6.91 -10.25
C ILE A 89 3.48 7.72 -9.90
N ILE A 90 3.61 9.04 -9.76
CA ILE A 90 2.51 9.93 -9.39
C ILE A 90 1.44 9.97 -10.49
N GLU A 91 1.85 9.99 -11.76
CA GLU A 91 0.93 10.02 -12.91
C GLU A 91 0.08 8.75 -13.02
N LYS A 92 0.63 7.58 -12.69
CA LYS A 92 -0.10 6.31 -12.76
C LYS A 92 -1.24 6.19 -11.74
N LYS A 93 -1.28 7.02 -10.70
CA LYS A 93 -2.29 7.05 -9.61
C LYS A 93 -2.47 5.74 -8.81
N PHE A 94 -1.86 4.64 -9.23
CA PHE A 94 -1.89 3.33 -8.58
C PHE A 94 -0.47 2.86 -8.25
N PRO A 95 -0.29 2.04 -7.19
CA PRO A 95 0.99 1.41 -6.90
C PRO A 95 1.52 0.60 -8.09
N ILE A 96 2.83 0.64 -8.29
CA ILE A 96 3.52 -0.11 -9.35
C ILE A 96 4.35 -1.25 -8.75
N SER A 97 4.43 -2.39 -9.44
CA SER A 97 5.30 -3.47 -9.01
C SER A 97 6.78 -3.13 -9.17
N ARG A 98 7.65 -3.89 -8.50
CA ARG A 98 9.11 -3.78 -8.64
C ARG A 98 9.56 -3.93 -10.10
N ASP A 99 9.02 -4.89 -10.84
CA ASP A 99 9.39 -5.12 -12.24
C ASP A 99 9.07 -3.92 -13.14
N VAL A 100 7.92 -3.28 -12.90
CA VAL A 100 7.53 -2.07 -13.63
C VAL A 100 8.44 -0.90 -13.26
N LEU A 101 8.80 -0.76 -11.98
CA LEU A 101 9.75 0.25 -11.53
C LEU A 101 11.13 0.07 -12.19
N LEU A 102 11.67 -1.16 -12.18
CA LEU A 102 12.95 -1.46 -12.80
C LEU A 102 12.93 -1.23 -14.32
N LYS A 103 11.85 -1.63 -15.00
CA LYS A 103 11.68 -1.37 -16.43
C LYS A 103 11.67 0.13 -16.75
N ASN A 104 10.96 0.93 -15.95
CA ASN A 104 10.96 2.38 -16.10
C ASN A 104 12.35 2.97 -15.85
N ALA A 105 13.07 2.49 -14.83
CA ALA A 105 14.43 2.95 -14.53
C ALA A 105 15.40 2.63 -15.67
N LEU A 106 15.35 1.40 -16.20
CA LEU A 106 16.14 0.97 -17.36
C LEU A 106 15.85 1.81 -18.61
N SER A 107 14.59 2.22 -18.83
CA SER A 107 14.23 3.09 -19.95
C SER A 107 14.79 4.52 -19.82
N LEU A 108 15.11 4.96 -18.60
CA LEU A 108 15.72 6.26 -18.32
C LEU A 108 17.24 6.18 -18.30
N ASN A 109 17.81 5.03 -17.89
CA ASN A 109 19.24 4.79 -17.82
C ASN A 109 19.55 3.29 -18.02
N ASN A 110 20.18 2.97 -19.16
CA ASN A 110 20.52 1.59 -19.53
C ASN A 110 21.53 0.92 -18.59
N GLY A 111 22.27 1.68 -17.77
CA GLY A 111 23.21 1.15 -16.78
C GLY A 111 22.54 0.70 -15.48
N MET A 112 21.21 0.81 -15.37
CA MET A 112 20.49 0.46 -14.16
C MET A 112 20.50 -1.03 -13.85
N ASN A 113 20.63 -1.35 -12.57
CA ASN A 113 20.40 -2.67 -12.00
C ASN A 113 19.70 -2.51 -10.64
N ASP A 114 19.33 -3.62 -10.00
CA ASP A 114 18.60 -3.57 -8.73
C ASP A 114 19.33 -2.80 -7.62
N LYS A 115 20.64 -3.00 -7.45
CA LYS A 115 21.43 -2.31 -6.40
C LYS A 115 21.45 -0.81 -6.62
N ILE A 116 21.69 -0.38 -7.85
CA ILE A 116 21.74 1.04 -8.21
C ILE A 116 20.35 1.66 -8.01
N LEU A 117 19.31 0.98 -8.49
CA LEU A 117 17.93 1.43 -8.36
C LEU A 117 17.55 1.60 -6.88
N ASP A 118 17.80 0.58 -6.04
CA ASP A 118 17.57 0.63 -4.60
C ASP A 118 18.31 1.80 -3.95
N SER A 119 19.58 1.96 -4.32
CA SER A 119 20.39 3.05 -3.81
C SER A 119 19.78 4.42 -4.09
N HIS A 120 19.33 4.63 -5.33
CA HIS A 120 18.81 5.92 -5.77
C HIS A 120 17.43 6.19 -5.18
N ILE A 121 16.48 5.25 -5.27
CA ILE A 121 15.10 5.47 -4.82
C ILE A 121 15.01 5.67 -3.31
N GLU A 122 15.88 5.02 -2.52
CA GLU A 122 15.93 5.20 -1.07
C GLU A 122 16.28 6.63 -0.64
N LEU A 123 16.93 7.42 -1.50
CA LEU A 123 17.23 8.82 -1.23
C LEU A 123 15.95 9.66 -1.13
N CYS A 124 14.88 9.27 -1.82
CA CYS A 124 13.66 10.05 -1.91
C CYS A 124 12.71 9.79 -0.74
N ARG A 125 12.07 10.85 -0.23
CA ARG A 125 11.10 10.77 0.87
C ARG A 125 9.65 10.69 0.40
N SER A 126 9.37 11.12 -0.82
CA SER A 126 8.00 11.24 -1.33
C SER A 126 7.45 9.95 -1.92
N ILE A 127 8.31 8.98 -2.25
CA ILE A 127 7.93 7.65 -2.71
C ILE A 127 8.40 6.59 -1.73
N SER A 128 7.66 5.49 -1.63
CA SER A 128 8.01 4.38 -0.76
C SER A 128 7.41 3.07 -1.26
N GLN A 129 7.85 1.97 -0.67
CA GLN A 129 7.35 0.63 -0.92
C GLN A 129 6.33 0.25 0.16
N ASN A 130 5.20 -0.33 -0.25
CA ASN A 130 4.22 -0.90 0.65
C ASN A 130 4.63 -2.32 1.10
N PRO A 131 3.98 -2.92 2.11
CA PRO A 131 4.30 -4.28 2.57
C PRO A 131 4.11 -5.40 1.54
N PHE A 132 3.49 -5.11 0.39
CA PHE A 132 3.32 -6.06 -0.72
C PHE A 132 4.41 -5.91 -1.79
N GLY A 133 5.39 -5.04 -1.57
CA GLY A 133 6.49 -4.83 -2.49
C GLY A 133 6.19 -3.81 -3.61
N GLU A 134 5.05 -3.13 -3.56
CA GLU A 134 4.61 -2.18 -4.58
C GLU A 134 5.03 -0.75 -4.21
N TRP A 135 5.38 0.05 -5.21
CA TRP A 135 5.90 1.41 -5.05
C TRP A 135 4.87 2.46 -5.41
N GLY A 136 4.85 3.55 -4.66
CA GLY A 136 3.97 4.67 -4.92
C GLY A 136 4.29 5.90 -4.08
N ALA A 137 3.45 6.93 -4.20
CA ALA A 137 3.57 8.14 -3.39
C ALA A 137 3.25 7.85 -1.91
N ILE A 138 4.07 8.36 -1.00
CA ILE A 138 3.92 8.16 0.46
C ILE A 138 2.62 8.78 1.00
N SER A 139 2.06 9.76 0.31
CA SER A 139 0.76 10.35 0.64
C SER A 139 -0.42 9.41 0.38
N SER A 140 -0.23 8.36 -0.44
CA SER A 140 -1.26 7.38 -0.76
C SER A 140 -1.47 6.40 0.39
N PRO A 141 -2.73 6.18 0.83
CA PRO A 141 -3.07 5.13 1.80
C PRO A 141 -2.69 3.72 1.34
N GLU A 142 -2.55 3.49 0.03
CA GLU A 142 -2.11 2.21 -0.53
C GLU A 142 -0.60 1.95 -0.35
N ILE A 143 0.16 3.01 -0.02
CA ILE A 143 1.61 2.94 0.18
C ILE A 143 1.96 3.06 1.65
N SER A 144 1.46 4.12 2.29
CA SER A 144 1.69 4.38 3.72
C SER A 144 0.35 4.44 4.45
N PRO A 145 -0.20 3.29 4.87
CA PRO A 145 -1.46 3.24 5.58
C PRO A 145 -1.31 3.85 6.98
N ARG A 146 -2.03 4.94 7.26
CA ARG A 146 -1.88 5.72 8.50
C ARG A 146 -2.63 5.16 9.70
N GLY A 147 -3.57 4.24 9.47
CA GLY A 147 -4.41 3.69 10.53
C GLY A 147 -5.09 2.39 10.12
N VAL A 148 -5.90 1.86 11.05
CA VAL A 148 -6.57 0.56 10.89
C VAL A 148 -7.47 0.53 9.65
N LYS A 149 -8.19 1.63 9.35
CA LYS A 149 -9.03 1.74 8.15
C LYS A 149 -8.26 1.62 6.84
N ASP A 150 -7.07 2.21 6.74
CA ASP A 150 -6.24 2.15 5.53
C ASP A 150 -5.60 0.77 5.38
N LYS A 151 -5.17 0.16 6.49
CA LYS A 151 -4.69 -1.23 6.52
C LYS A 151 -5.80 -2.18 6.06
N ALA A 152 -7.02 -2.00 6.56
CA ALA A 152 -8.16 -2.79 6.12
C ALA A 152 -8.44 -2.60 4.62
N TYR A 153 -8.41 -1.35 4.12
CA TYR A 153 -8.57 -1.04 2.70
C TYR A 153 -7.57 -1.82 1.83
N LEU A 154 -6.31 -1.84 2.24
CA LEU A 154 -5.25 -2.62 1.58
C LEU A 154 -5.54 -4.12 1.57
N ILE A 155 -5.96 -4.69 2.71
CA ILE A 155 -6.34 -6.11 2.77
C ILE A 155 -7.48 -6.42 1.79
N PHE A 156 -8.52 -5.59 1.74
CA PHE A 156 -9.63 -5.78 0.80
C PHE A 156 -9.18 -5.69 -0.66
N LYS A 157 -8.31 -4.73 -1.01
CA LYS A 157 -7.75 -4.59 -2.36
C LYS A 157 -6.91 -5.79 -2.76
N LYS A 158 -6.17 -6.37 -1.81
CA LYS A 158 -5.33 -7.55 -2.05
C LYS A 158 -6.16 -8.84 -2.21
N GLU A 159 -7.10 -9.06 -1.29
CA GLU A 159 -7.93 -10.28 -1.26
C GLU A 159 -9.03 -10.29 -2.34
N LYS A 160 -9.45 -9.11 -2.83
CA LYS A 160 -10.44 -8.94 -3.92
C LYS A 160 -11.76 -9.68 -3.68
N LYS A 161 -12.15 -9.86 -2.42
CA LYS A 161 -13.41 -10.50 -2.02
C LYS A 161 -13.93 -9.90 -0.71
N PRO A 162 -15.24 -10.00 -0.43
CA PRO A 162 -15.78 -9.60 0.87
C PRO A 162 -15.22 -10.45 2.01
N LEU A 163 -15.00 -9.82 3.17
CA LEU A 163 -14.34 -10.44 4.32
C LEU A 163 -15.08 -10.09 5.61
N HIS A 164 -15.06 -11.02 6.56
CA HIS A 164 -15.54 -10.74 7.91
C HIS A 164 -14.51 -9.89 8.67
N PHE A 165 -14.96 -8.94 9.49
CA PHE A 165 -14.05 -8.00 10.19
C PHE A 165 -12.98 -8.71 11.06
N THR A 166 -13.29 -9.88 11.63
CA THR A 166 -12.31 -10.69 12.38
C THR A 166 -11.22 -11.26 11.48
N GLN A 167 -11.56 -11.68 10.26
CA GLN A 167 -10.60 -12.15 9.27
C GLN A 167 -9.71 -11.00 8.81
N VAL A 168 -10.30 -9.81 8.58
CA VAL A 168 -9.53 -8.60 8.26
C VAL A 168 -8.52 -8.28 9.35
N ALA A 169 -8.92 -8.33 10.63
CA ALA A 169 -8.00 -8.12 11.75
C ALA A 169 -6.84 -9.14 11.77
N SER A 170 -7.15 -10.43 11.51
CA SER A 170 -6.14 -11.48 11.42
C SER A 170 -5.15 -11.23 10.29
N LEU A 171 -5.65 -10.87 9.10
CA LEU A 171 -4.81 -10.59 7.93
C LEU A 171 -3.95 -9.34 8.13
N ILE A 172 -4.48 -8.28 8.76
CA ILE A 172 -3.69 -7.10 9.12
C ILE A 172 -2.50 -7.50 10.01
N ASN A 173 -2.74 -8.35 11.02
CA ASN A 173 -1.70 -8.81 11.91
C ASN A 173 -0.70 -9.75 11.24
N GLN A 174 -1.14 -10.56 10.26
CA GLN A 174 -0.28 -11.45 9.49
C GLN A 174 0.64 -10.70 8.54
N VAL A 175 0.15 -9.66 7.86
CA VAL A 175 0.97 -8.81 6.98
C VAL A 175 2.04 -8.07 7.77
N GLY A 176 1.83 -7.84 9.08
CA GLY A 176 2.85 -7.25 9.94
C GLY A 176 3.19 -5.82 9.54
N PHE A 177 2.16 -4.99 9.29
CA PHE A 177 2.36 -3.53 9.20
C PHE A 177 3.16 -3.05 10.41
N TRP A 178 3.93 -1.97 10.26
CA TRP A 178 4.96 -1.41 11.19
C TRP A 178 4.50 -1.02 12.62
N ASP A 179 3.40 -1.57 13.10
CA ASP A 179 2.57 -1.07 14.20
C ASP A 179 2.02 -2.19 15.10
N ARG A 180 1.38 -1.73 16.18
CA ARG A 180 0.64 -2.52 17.16
C ARG A 180 -0.42 -3.43 16.52
N LYS A 181 -0.70 -4.54 17.21
CA LYS A 181 -1.74 -5.52 16.81
C LYS A 181 -3.09 -4.84 16.58
N ALA A 182 -3.72 -5.17 15.46
CA ALA A 182 -5.08 -4.79 15.15
C ALA A 182 -6.07 -5.70 15.91
N HIS A 183 -6.92 -5.09 16.74
CA HIS A 183 -8.01 -5.77 17.41
C HIS A 183 -9.27 -5.79 16.53
N SER A 184 -9.99 -6.92 16.52
CA SER A 184 -11.19 -7.11 15.71
C SER A 184 -12.27 -6.06 15.98
N GLN A 185 -12.47 -5.67 17.24
CA GLN A 185 -13.44 -4.64 17.61
C GLN A 185 -13.06 -3.26 17.04
N THR A 186 -11.78 -2.91 17.07
CA THR A 186 -11.27 -1.67 16.48
C THR A 186 -11.47 -1.69 14.97
N VAL A 187 -11.13 -2.79 14.31
CA VAL A 187 -11.37 -2.94 12.86
C VAL A 187 -12.85 -2.77 12.55
N HIS A 188 -13.75 -3.44 13.28
CA HIS A 188 -15.19 -3.32 13.07
C HIS A 188 -15.67 -1.86 13.17
N ASN A 189 -15.27 -1.16 14.23
CA ASN A 189 -15.65 0.25 14.44
C ASN A 189 -15.11 1.17 13.33
N GLU A 190 -13.88 0.94 12.87
CA GLU A 190 -13.28 1.76 11.81
C GLU A 190 -13.89 1.47 10.44
N LEU A 191 -14.27 0.21 10.16
CA LEU A 191 -15.00 -0.16 8.93
C LEU A 191 -16.39 0.47 8.87
N ILE A 192 -17.08 0.63 10.00
CA ILE A 192 -18.39 1.30 10.06
C ILE A 192 -18.27 2.80 9.75
N LYS A 193 -17.21 3.45 10.25
CA LYS A 193 -17.04 4.91 10.15
C LYS A 193 -16.55 5.38 8.78
N ASP A 194 -15.97 4.50 7.98
CA ASP A 194 -15.31 4.85 6.71
C ASP A 194 -16.19 4.46 5.51
N SER A 195 -16.53 5.44 4.68
CA SER A 195 -17.46 5.28 3.55
C SER A 195 -16.93 4.39 2.43
N ARG A 196 -15.64 4.02 2.43
CA ARG A 196 -15.07 3.08 1.47
C ARG A 196 -15.56 1.65 1.70
N PHE A 197 -16.17 1.35 2.85
CA PHE A 197 -16.63 0.01 3.20
C PHE A 197 -18.16 -0.05 3.29
N VAL A 198 -18.72 -1.18 2.86
CA VAL A 198 -20.15 -1.45 2.90
C VAL A 198 -20.39 -2.74 3.68
N LEU A 199 -21.29 -2.69 4.67
CA LEU A 199 -21.71 -3.85 5.46
C LEU A 199 -22.71 -4.69 4.65
N ILE A 200 -22.24 -5.81 4.09
CA ILE A 200 -23.05 -6.68 3.24
C ILE A 200 -23.60 -7.91 3.98
N GLY A 201 -23.09 -8.25 5.16
CA GLY A 201 -23.54 -9.40 5.94
C GLY A 201 -23.40 -9.19 7.45
N ARG A 202 -23.53 -10.26 8.25
CA ARG A 202 -23.34 -10.21 9.71
C ARG A 202 -21.86 -10.05 10.05
N GLY A 203 -21.35 -8.82 9.93
CA GLY A 203 -19.93 -8.49 10.11
C GLY A 203 -19.06 -8.69 8.86
N THR A 204 -19.67 -8.98 7.71
CA THR A 204 -18.96 -9.09 6.42
C THR A 204 -19.01 -7.76 5.69
N TYR A 205 -17.84 -7.25 5.34
CA TYR A 205 -17.66 -6.00 4.62
C TYR A 205 -17.14 -6.24 3.21
N ALA A 206 -17.41 -5.28 2.33
CA ALA A 206 -16.87 -5.18 0.98
C ALA A 206 -16.45 -3.73 0.71
N LEU A 207 -15.66 -3.49 -0.35
CA LEU A 207 -15.41 -2.12 -0.81
C LEU A 207 -16.65 -1.57 -1.52
N ALA A 208 -16.91 -0.28 -1.32
CA ALA A 208 -18.04 0.42 -1.94
C ALA A 208 -17.98 0.36 -3.49
N ASP A 209 -16.76 0.47 -4.05
CA ASP A 209 -16.54 0.46 -5.50
C ASP A 209 -16.80 -0.90 -6.17
N TRP A 210 -17.10 -1.96 -5.39
CA TRP A 210 -17.43 -3.28 -5.94
C TRP A 210 -18.91 -3.43 -6.32
N GLY A 211 -19.72 -2.38 -6.15
CA GLY A 211 -21.13 -2.37 -6.58
C GLY A 211 -22.12 -2.98 -5.58
N TYR A 212 -21.69 -3.20 -4.33
CA TYR A 212 -22.59 -3.64 -3.26
C TYR A 212 -23.44 -2.48 -2.73
N GLU A 213 -24.75 -2.71 -2.54
CA GLU A 213 -25.66 -1.69 -2.02
C GLU A 213 -25.63 -1.63 -0.48
N PRO A 214 -25.56 -0.41 0.12
CA PRO A 214 -25.67 -0.23 1.56
C PRO A 214 -27.13 -0.42 2.06
N GLY A 215 -27.30 -0.60 3.37
CA GLY A 215 -28.61 -0.70 4.03
C GLY A 215 -28.94 -2.11 4.51
N THR A 216 -30.20 -2.38 4.86
CA THR A 216 -30.71 -3.69 5.29
C THR A 216 -31.22 -4.53 4.10
N VAL A 217 -31.48 -5.83 4.30
CA VAL A 217 -32.08 -6.68 3.24
C VAL A 217 -33.39 -6.08 2.75
N ARG A 218 -34.18 -5.49 3.66
CA ARG A 218 -35.39 -4.76 3.33
C ARG A 218 -35.12 -3.56 2.42
N ASP A 219 -34.10 -2.77 2.70
CA ASP A 219 -33.85 -1.55 1.92
C ASP A 219 -33.42 -1.89 0.49
N VAL A 220 -32.64 -2.98 0.32
CA VAL A 220 -32.30 -3.52 -1.00
C VAL A 220 -33.52 -4.14 -1.70
N LEU A 221 -34.40 -4.85 -0.98
CA LEU A 221 -35.68 -5.33 -1.52
C LEU A 221 -36.55 -4.19 -2.04
N VAL A 222 -36.65 -3.10 -1.27
CA VAL A 222 -37.42 -1.92 -1.66
C VAL A 222 -36.79 -1.23 -2.87
N SER A 223 -35.47 -1.07 -2.88
CA SER A 223 -34.71 -0.54 -4.03
C SER A 223 -34.96 -1.37 -5.30
N ALA A 224 -34.88 -2.71 -5.20
CA ALA A 224 -35.13 -3.61 -6.32
C ALA A 224 -36.56 -3.47 -6.87
N LEU A 225 -37.57 -3.43 -6.00
CA LEU A 225 -38.97 -3.30 -6.41
C LEU A 225 -39.31 -1.90 -6.96
N LYS A 226 -38.70 -0.82 -6.45
CA LYS A 226 -38.88 0.53 -7.01
C LYS A 226 -38.35 0.65 -8.43
N ASN A 227 -37.25 -0.03 -8.72
CA ASN A 227 -36.63 -0.02 -10.05
C ASN A 227 -37.35 -0.94 -11.04
N ALA A 228 -38.19 -1.86 -10.56
CA ALA A 228 -38.94 -2.77 -11.39
C ALA A 228 -40.23 -2.09 -11.91
N LYS A 229 -40.41 -2.02 -13.24
CA LYS A 229 -41.64 -1.46 -13.86
C LYS A 229 -42.90 -2.28 -13.57
N MET A 230 -42.72 -3.58 -13.32
CA MET A 230 -43.75 -4.51 -12.86
C MET A 230 -43.19 -5.23 -11.62
N GLY A 231 -44.05 -5.66 -10.70
CA GLY A 231 -43.63 -6.41 -9.51
C GLY A 231 -42.72 -7.60 -9.87
N MET A 232 -41.92 -8.08 -8.93
CA MET A 232 -40.94 -9.15 -9.19
C MET A 232 -41.40 -10.48 -8.57
N THR A 233 -41.10 -11.59 -9.21
CA THR A 233 -41.35 -12.91 -8.61
C THR A 233 -40.40 -13.17 -7.45
N LYS A 234 -40.74 -14.16 -6.60
CA LYS A 234 -39.88 -14.60 -5.51
C LYS A 234 -38.46 -14.94 -5.98
N ASN A 235 -38.34 -15.69 -7.08
CA ASN A 235 -37.05 -16.14 -7.58
C ASN A 235 -36.24 -14.97 -8.16
N GLU A 236 -36.87 -14.08 -8.93
CA GLU A 236 -36.23 -12.86 -9.45
C GLU A 236 -35.66 -11.99 -8.31
N LEU A 237 -36.40 -11.84 -7.20
CA LEU A 237 -35.95 -11.09 -6.03
C LEU A 237 -34.79 -11.76 -5.30
N ILE A 238 -34.83 -13.09 -5.17
CA ILE A 238 -33.74 -13.85 -4.55
C ILE A 238 -32.45 -13.67 -5.36
N GLU A 239 -32.51 -13.82 -6.68
CA GLU A 239 -31.35 -13.65 -7.55
C GLU A 239 -30.82 -12.22 -7.53
N THR A 240 -31.70 -11.23 -7.67
CA THR A 240 -31.34 -9.80 -7.64
C THR A 240 -30.63 -9.43 -6.34
N ILE A 241 -31.11 -9.94 -5.21
CA ILE A 241 -30.50 -9.65 -3.92
C ILE A 241 -29.20 -10.41 -3.73
N LYS A 242 -29.13 -11.68 -4.12
CA LYS A 242 -27.87 -12.45 -4.05
C LYS A 242 -26.76 -11.82 -4.90
N ALA A 243 -27.11 -11.19 -6.02
CA ALA A 243 -26.16 -10.45 -6.86
C ALA A 243 -25.64 -9.19 -6.16
N LYS A 244 -26.49 -8.50 -5.39
CA LYS A 244 -26.16 -7.23 -4.73
C LYS A 244 -25.67 -7.38 -3.29
N ARG A 245 -25.85 -8.55 -2.66
CA ARG A 245 -25.57 -8.78 -1.25
C ARG A 245 -25.42 -10.27 -0.89
N LEU A 246 -24.46 -10.57 -0.02
CA LEU A 246 -24.25 -11.92 0.50
C LEU A 246 -25.22 -12.24 1.67
N VAL A 247 -26.39 -12.79 1.36
CA VAL A 247 -27.41 -13.16 2.35
C VAL A 247 -28.01 -14.55 2.08
N LYS A 248 -28.41 -15.23 3.16
CA LYS A 248 -29.11 -16.52 3.07
C LYS A 248 -30.53 -16.31 2.55
N GLU A 249 -31.01 -17.22 1.70
CA GLU A 249 -32.37 -17.17 1.13
C GLU A 249 -33.46 -17.02 2.19
N ASN A 250 -33.36 -17.78 3.30
CA ASN A 250 -34.32 -17.70 4.40
C ASN A 250 -34.47 -16.28 4.97
N THR A 251 -33.39 -15.49 4.97
CA THR A 251 -33.45 -14.09 5.43
C THR A 251 -34.20 -13.20 4.45
N ILE A 252 -34.07 -13.45 3.14
CA ILE A 252 -34.83 -12.74 2.09
C ILE A 252 -36.32 -13.08 2.25
N LEU A 253 -36.65 -14.37 2.38
CA LEU A 253 -38.02 -14.84 2.54
C LEU A 253 -38.69 -14.27 3.79
N LEU A 254 -37.98 -14.24 4.92
CA LEU A 254 -38.48 -13.66 6.15
C LEU A 254 -38.78 -12.16 6.00
N ASN A 255 -37.97 -11.42 5.24
CA ASN A 255 -38.24 -10.00 4.98
C ASN A 255 -39.44 -9.81 4.05
N LEU A 256 -39.60 -10.65 3.03
CA LEU A 256 -40.75 -10.62 2.10
C LEU A 256 -42.09 -10.93 2.78
N GLN A 257 -42.08 -11.62 3.93
CA GLN A 257 -43.28 -11.85 4.74
C GLN A 257 -43.76 -10.61 5.49
N ASN A 258 -42.97 -9.52 5.51
CA ASN A 258 -43.34 -8.29 6.18
C ASN A 258 -44.39 -7.51 5.37
N LYS A 259 -45.67 -7.79 5.67
CA LYS A 259 -46.86 -7.18 5.05
C LYS A 259 -46.95 -5.65 5.20
N LYS A 260 -46.12 -5.02 6.06
CA LYS A 260 -46.08 -3.56 6.16
C LYS A 260 -45.41 -2.90 4.95
N PHE A 261 -44.54 -3.62 4.25
CA PHE A 261 -43.72 -3.06 3.17
C PHE A 261 -43.93 -3.77 1.82
N PHE A 262 -44.32 -5.05 1.85
CA PHE A 262 -44.43 -5.88 0.66
C PHE A 262 -45.82 -6.49 0.55
N LYS A 263 -46.40 -6.40 -0.65
CA LYS A 263 -47.65 -7.04 -1.02
C LYS A 263 -47.36 -8.10 -2.07
N LYS A 264 -48.04 -9.26 -1.99
CA LYS A 264 -47.96 -10.33 -2.99
C LYS A 264 -49.27 -10.34 -3.78
N GLU A 265 -49.20 -10.17 -5.09
CA GLU A 265 -50.31 -10.26 -6.04
C GLU A 265 -49.91 -11.15 -7.22
N ASN A 266 -50.72 -12.17 -7.54
CA ASN A 266 -50.48 -13.07 -8.68
C ASN A 266 -49.04 -13.60 -8.77
N GLU A 267 -48.50 -14.13 -7.66
CA GLU A 267 -47.11 -14.62 -7.55
C GLU A 267 -45.98 -13.58 -7.70
N ARG A 268 -46.32 -12.29 -7.83
CA ARG A 268 -45.37 -11.17 -7.89
C ARG A 268 -45.46 -10.33 -6.62
N PHE A 269 -44.32 -9.82 -6.18
CA PHE A 269 -44.21 -8.90 -5.05
C PHE A 269 -44.15 -7.47 -5.56
N THR A 270 -44.90 -6.59 -4.90
CA THR A 270 -44.92 -5.14 -5.10
C THR A 270 -44.75 -4.44 -3.76
N LEU A 271 -44.49 -3.12 -3.81
CA LEU A 271 -44.46 -2.30 -2.61
C LEU A 271 -45.89 -2.03 -2.14
N GLN A 272 -46.07 -2.05 -0.82
CA GLN A 272 -47.34 -1.73 -0.15
C GLN A 272 -47.63 -0.23 -0.18
#